data_AF-A0A847KLW2-F1
#
_entry.id   AF-A0A847KLW2-F1
#
_cell.length_a   1.000
_cell.length_b   1.000
_cell.length_c   1.000
_cell.angle_alpha   90.00
_cell.angle_beta   90.00
_cell.angle_gamma   90.00
#
_symmetry.space_group_name_H-M   'P 1'
#
loop_
_entity.id
_entity.type
_entity.pdbx_description
1 polymer ?
#
loop_
_entity_poly.entity_id
_entity_poly.type
_entity_poly.pdbx_seq_one_letter_code
_entity_poly.pdbx_strand_id
1 'polypeptide(L)'
;MSGQWKIVGWRAGATVALLTALVAVPGADAATGTLYGYDVSWPQCSVADGGYGLPMPPADADFMIIGLTDGLAFTENPCLASQEEFARTHGIPAHGYAMATFPTAGQLTTYGSAGPFDSATRAGQLRNVGYAEATFALESLDDIGWYPPTIWIDVEPRAAQPWPTGTATAEAENRMVIEGLMRGLHDANLSYGLYSYTYGWTEITGGWSLPGVPVWATAGRLDYPEEARDRCTQPSFSGGEVHIAQWTDGTRDYNLTCGTYQFSPPPLRVFGADRYATSVAASRQAFPDGSEVAFVATGTDFADALASGPAAASAEGPVLLVRPDAVPATVTAELRRLDPVTVYVLGGTSAVSQAVEDVLAAEWDVVRISGADRHSTAVAVADRFWDSARTVFLAVGSEFADALTGGSAAARGGAPVLLTGSDALPTATAAQLVVLDPDRVVVLGGTSAISDGVAQAIAAAVPGAAIERVSGSDRYATSLEVVREFWPAGSDQAFIATGAAFPDALSAVPLAAVNDSPVLLSRPTCAPPATTAALLHVGADLRLLMGGRTALATFVLDTPCPG
;
A
#
# COMPACT_ATOMS: atom_id res chain seq x y z
N MET A 1 -51.17 17.26 -40.02
CA MET A 1 -51.01 18.67 -39.61
C MET A 1 -50.85 18.69 -38.09
N SER A 2 -49.76 19.33 -37.63
CA SER A 2 -49.34 19.64 -36.23
C SER A 2 -49.33 18.47 -35.23
N GLY A 3 -48.20 17.94 -34.74
CA GLY A 3 -46.90 18.53 -34.48
C GLY A 3 -46.88 19.21 -33.10
N GLN A 4 -46.72 18.45 -32.02
CA GLN A 4 -46.43 18.98 -30.69
C GLN A 4 -45.15 18.35 -30.14
N TRP A 5 -44.12 19.19 -30.07
CA TRP A 5 -42.86 18.97 -29.38
C TRP A 5 -43.07 19.25 -27.89
N LYS A 6 -42.62 18.35 -27.00
CA LYS A 6 -42.40 18.68 -25.59
C LYS A 6 -40.90 18.76 -25.34
N ILE A 7 -40.51 19.95 -24.91
CA ILE A 7 -39.17 20.43 -24.63
C ILE A 7 -38.67 19.74 -23.35
N VAL A 8 -37.55 19.03 -23.44
CA VAL A 8 -36.75 18.60 -22.29
C VAL A 8 -35.92 19.82 -21.86
N GLY A 9 -36.27 20.39 -20.72
CA GLY A 9 -35.52 21.49 -20.11
C GLY A 9 -34.27 20.96 -19.43
N TRP A 10 -33.10 21.22 -20.01
CA TRP A 10 -31.82 21.11 -19.33
C TRP A 10 -31.74 22.20 -18.25
N ARG A 11 -31.73 21.80 -16.98
CA ARG A 11 -31.25 22.67 -15.90
C ARG A 11 -29.73 22.55 -15.87
N ALA A 12 -29.05 23.57 -16.37
CA ALA A 12 -27.64 23.80 -16.09
C ALA A 12 -27.52 24.07 -14.58
N GLY A 13 -27.17 23.03 -13.81
CA GLY A 13 -26.67 23.19 -12.45
C GLY A 13 -25.29 23.81 -12.55
N ALA A 14 -25.17 25.07 -12.15
CA ALA A 14 -23.87 25.70 -12.01
C ALA A 14 -23.11 24.98 -10.90
N THR A 15 -22.13 24.17 -11.28
CA THR A 15 -21.15 23.61 -10.36
C THR A 15 -20.35 24.78 -9.79
N VAL A 16 -20.66 25.17 -8.56
CA VAL A 16 -19.77 26.01 -7.76
C VAL A 16 -18.61 25.11 -7.39
N ALA A 17 -17.54 25.15 -8.20
CA ALA A 17 -16.26 24.59 -7.81
C ALA A 17 -15.81 25.34 -6.55
N LEU A 18 -15.97 24.71 -5.38
CA LEU A 18 -15.25 25.13 -4.19
C LEU A 18 -13.78 24.85 -4.46
N LEU A 19 -13.06 25.89 -4.87
CA LEU A 19 -11.61 25.95 -4.75
C LEU A 19 -11.29 25.83 -3.26
N THR A 20 -11.06 24.60 -2.78
CA THR A 20 -10.17 24.41 -1.64
C THR A 20 -8.83 24.99 -2.06
N ALA A 21 -8.44 26.08 -1.41
CA ALA A 21 -7.08 26.58 -1.49
C ALA A 21 -6.16 25.53 -0.85
N LEU A 22 -5.83 24.48 -1.60
CA LEU A 22 -4.58 23.79 -1.38
C LEU A 22 -3.50 24.83 -1.65
N VAL A 23 -2.72 25.13 -0.62
CA VAL A 23 -1.40 25.69 -0.83
C VAL A 23 -0.70 24.72 -1.75
N ALA A 24 -0.60 25.08 -3.03
CA ALA A 24 0.29 24.41 -3.95
C ALA A 24 1.68 24.55 -3.33
N VAL A 25 2.17 23.47 -2.72
CA VAL A 25 3.60 23.31 -2.55
C VAL A 25 4.13 23.37 -3.97
N PRO A 26 4.91 24.39 -4.36
CA PRO A 26 5.45 24.46 -5.70
C PRO A 26 6.16 23.13 -5.95
N GLY A 27 5.91 22.53 -7.12
CA GLY A 27 6.49 21.26 -7.52
C GLY A 27 7.94 21.21 -7.07
N ALA A 28 8.24 20.22 -6.24
CA ALA A 28 9.59 20.00 -5.78
C ALA A 28 10.42 19.65 -7.02
N ASP A 29 11.04 20.66 -7.63
CA ASP A 29 12.38 20.48 -8.14
C ASP A 29 13.12 19.76 -7.03
N ALA A 30 13.45 18.48 -7.24
CA ALA A 30 14.13 17.65 -6.27
C ALA A 30 15.42 18.35 -5.88
N ALA A 31 15.39 19.09 -4.78
CA ALA A 31 16.54 19.77 -4.25
C ALA A 31 17.54 18.68 -3.86
N THR A 32 18.63 18.59 -4.62
CA THR A 32 19.76 17.69 -4.42
C THR A 32 20.64 18.13 -3.23
N GLY A 33 20.01 18.64 -2.16
CA GLY A 33 20.66 19.17 -0.98
C GLY A 33 20.64 18.19 0.19
N THR A 34 21.68 18.23 1.02
CA THR A 34 21.70 17.59 2.34
C THR A 34 20.56 18.11 3.20
N LEU A 35 19.74 17.21 3.74
CA LEU A 35 18.70 17.51 4.70
C LEU A 35 19.31 17.49 6.11
N TYR A 36 18.80 18.34 7.01
CA TYR A 36 19.17 18.39 8.42
C TYR A 36 17.99 18.02 9.30
N GLY A 37 18.19 17.00 10.11
CA GLY A 37 17.18 16.45 10.99
C GLY A 37 17.67 16.28 12.41
N TYR A 38 16.83 15.65 13.22
CA TYR A 38 17.08 15.42 14.63
C TYR A 38 16.50 14.07 15.03
N ASP A 39 17.12 13.43 16.01
CA ASP A 39 16.51 12.26 16.64
C ASP A 39 16.04 12.58 18.06
N VAL A 40 14.96 11.91 18.45
CA VAL A 40 14.30 12.08 19.75
C VAL A 40 13.87 10.72 20.28
N SER A 41 13.79 10.61 21.61
CA SER A 41 13.26 9.44 22.30
C SER A 41 12.91 9.83 23.73
N TRP A 42 13.02 8.91 24.68
CA TRP A 42 12.73 9.11 26.08
C TRP A 42 13.33 10.37 26.75
N PRO A 43 14.57 10.82 26.42
CA PRO A 43 15.12 12.04 27.02
C PRO A 43 14.25 13.30 26.79
N GLN A 44 13.52 13.35 25.68
CA GLN A 44 12.60 14.44 25.35
C GLN A 44 11.19 14.25 25.93
N CYS A 45 10.88 13.10 26.53
CA CYS A 45 9.64 12.94 27.28
C CYS A 45 9.58 13.93 28.45
N SER A 46 8.37 14.30 28.85
CA SER A 46 8.18 15.19 29.99
C SER A 46 8.68 14.55 31.29
N VAL A 47 9.00 15.36 32.29
CA VAL A 47 9.35 14.85 33.64
C VAL A 47 8.19 14.07 34.26
N ALA A 48 6.93 14.37 33.87
CA ALA A 48 5.77 13.62 34.32
C ALA A 48 5.72 12.21 33.72
N ASP A 49 6.23 12.05 32.50
CA ASP A 49 6.35 10.76 31.80
C ASP A 49 7.68 10.05 32.12
N GLY A 50 8.46 10.58 33.07
CA GLY A 50 9.72 10.03 33.54
C GLY A 50 10.97 10.52 32.81
N GLY A 51 10.82 11.25 31.69
CA GLY A 51 11.95 11.74 30.89
C GLY A 51 12.68 12.94 31.50
N TYR A 52 13.69 13.43 30.77
CA TYR A 52 14.49 14.59 31.20
C TYR A 52 13.86 15.95 30.83
N GLY A 53 12.78 15.96 30.05
CA GLY A 53 12.18 17.19 29.55
C GLY A 53 13.10 17.97 28.61
N LEU A 54 13.98 17.28 27.88
CA LEU A 54 14.81 17.91 26.86
C LEU A 54 13.96 18.48 25.73
N PRO A 55 14.39 19.58 25.09
CA PRO A 55 13.56 20.27 24.12
C PRO A 55 13.36 19.45 22.84
N MET A 56 12.16 19.49 22.28
CA MET A 56 11.89 18.97 20.93
C MET A 56 12.72 19.71 19.86
N PRO A 57 12.93 19.08 18.69
CA PRO A 57 13.56 19.70 17.53
C PRO A 57 12.90 21.00 17.09
N PRO A 58 13.58 21.84 16.30
CA PRO A 58 12.94 22.98 15.65
C PRO A 58 11.76 22.50 14.80
N ALA A 59 10.69 23.28 14.76
CA ALA A 59 9.48 22.97 13.99
C ALA A 59 9.69 22.98 12.46
N ASP A 60 10.82 23.52 12.01
CA ASP A 60 11.26 23.59 10.61
C ASP A 60 12.39 22.59 10.29
N ALA A 61 12.57 21.54 11.11
CA ALA A 61 13.50 20.46 10.80
C ALA A 61 13.11 19.74 9.49
N ASP A 62 14.10 19.35 8.68
CA ASP A 62 13.83 18.67 7.41
C ASP A 62 13.32 17.24 7.62
N PHE A 63 13.73 16.57 8.70
CA PHE A 63 13.26 15.23 9.09
C PHE A 63 13.49 14.93 10.57
N MET A 64 12.85 13.86 11.06
CA MET A 64 13.04 13.33 12.41
C MET A 64 13.29 11.82 12.44
N ILE A 65 13.99 11.33 13.46
CA ILE A 65 14.05 9.90 13.79
C ILE A 65 13.55 9.70 15.23
N ILE A 66 12.48 8.93 15.41
CA ILE A 66 11.79 8.81 16.69
C ILE A 66 12.08 7.43 17.30
N GLY A 67 12.55 7.40 18.54
CA GLY A 67 12.84 6.17 19.26
C GLY A 67 11.56 5.46 19.66
N LEU A 68 11.43 4.19 19.27
CA LEU A 68 10.32 3.33 19.68
C LEU A 68 10.52 2.78 21.10
N THR A 69 11.75 2.78 21.57
CA THR A 69 12.15 2.18 22.85
C THR A 69 12.85 3.17 23.77
N ASP A 70 12.63 3.05 25.07
CA ASP A 70 13.33 3.78 26.14
C ASP A 70 14.65 3.09 26.52
N GLY A 71 15.66 3.19 25.65
CA GLY A 71 17.04 2.80 25.96
C GLY A 71 17.35 1.29 26.04
N LEU A 72 16.32 0.44 26.02
CA LEU A 72 16.42 -1.02 26.04
C LEU A 72 15.34 -1.65 25.15
N ALA A 73 15.62 -2.81 24.57
CA ALA A 73 14.60 -3.60 23.90
C ALA A 73 13.50 -4.01 24.90
N PHE A 74 12.28 -4.25 24.41
CA PHE A 74 11.10 -4.56 25.23
C PHE A 74 10.71 -3.48 26.24
N THR A 75 11.17 -2.24 26.06
CA THR A 75 10.81 -1.09 26.90
C THR A 75 10.29 0.01 25.98
N GLU A 76 8.99 0.24 25.97
CA GLU A 76 8.33 1.22 25.09
C GLU A 76 8.73 2.65 25.44
N ASN A 77 8.87 3.51 24.43
CA ASN A 77 8.98 4.95 24.62
C ASN A 77 7.59 5.54 25.01
N PRO A 78 7.40 6.02 26.26
CA PRO A 78 6.09 6.46 26.74
C PRO A 78 5.57 7.73 26.05
N CYS A 79 6.44 8.49 25.38
CA CYS A 79 6.05 9.70 24.67
C CYS A 79 6.02 9.54 23.14
N LEU A 80 6.09 8.30 22.62
CA LEU A 80 6.08 7.99 21.19
C LEU A 80 4.93 8.69 20.45
N ALA A 81 3.69 8.58 20.96
CA ALA A 81 2.51 9.21 20.37
C ALA A 81 2.64 10.74 20.24
N SER A 82 3.16 11.40 21.29
CA SER A 82 3.31 12.86 21.30
C SER A 82 4.44 13.34 20.39
N GLN A 83 5.50 12.54 20.25
CA GLN A 83 6.63 12.84 19.37
C GLN A 83 6.24 12.66 17.90
N GLU A 84 5.46 11.63 17.59
CA GLU A 84 4.85 11.45 16.28
C GLU A 84 3.91 12.60 15.96
N GLU A 85 3.02 12.95 16.89
CA GLU A 85 2.06 14.04 16.68
C GLU A 85 2.79 15.36 16.41
N PHE A 86 3.90 15.62 17.10
CA PHE A 86 4.75 16.78 16.82
C PHE A 86 5.26 16.75 15.37
N ALA A 87 5.85 15.64 14.92
CA ALA A 87 6.36 15.53 13.56
C ALA A 87 5.23 15.73 12.52
N ARG A 88 4.10 15.04 12.71
CA ARG A 88 2.93 15.08 11.83
C ARG A 88 2.31 16.48 11.73
N THR A 89 2.12 17.17 12.86
CA THR A 89 1.50 18.50 12.88
C THR A 89 2.37 19.59 12.28
N HIS A 90 3.69 19.39 12.23
CA HIS A 90 4.65 20.29 11.59
C HIS A 90 5.05 19.86 10.18
N GLY A 91 4.50 18.76 9.66
CA GLY A 91 4.82 18.25 8.32
C GLY A 91 6.25 17.70 8.19
N ILE A 92 6.86 17.30 9.30
CA ILE A 92 8.22 16.75 9.35
C ILE A 92 8.15 15.25 9.05
N PRO A 93 8.78 14.75 7.96
CA PRO A 93 8.83 13.32 7.71
C PRO A 93 9.66 12.62 8.80
N ALA A 94 9.21 11.45 9.26
CA ALA A 94 9.83 10.75 10.38
C ALA A 94 10.13 9.26 10.10
N HIS A 95 11.30 8.81 10.54
CA HIS A 95 11.70 7.41 10.66
C HIS A 95 11.61 6.96 12.12
N GLY A 96 11.66 5.65 12.37
CA GLY A 96 11.77 5.10 13.72
C GLY A 96 13.16 4.56 13.99
N TYR A 97 13.49 4.36 15.26
CA TYR A 97 14.61 3.50 15.65
C TYR A 97 14.24 2.65 16.86
N ALA A 98 14.81 1.45 16.96
CA ALA A 98 14.59 0.55 18.09
C ALA A 98 15.93 0.03 18.61
N MET A 99 16.05 -0.04 19.94
CA MET A 99 17.22 -0.59 20.61
C MET A 99 17.27 -2.11 20.44
N ALA A 100 18.44 -2.62 20.05
CA ALA A 100 18.75 -4.05 20.15
C ALA A 100 19.49 -4.32 21.46
N THR A 101 19.20 -5.46 22.11
CA THR A 101 19.91 -5.83 23.35
C THR A 101 20.25 -7.32 23.38
N PHE A 102 21.33 -7.69 24.08
CA PHE A 102 21.54 -9.13 24.32
C PHE A 102 20.55 -9.63 25.37
N PRO A 103 19.83 -10.74 25.13
CA PRO A 103 18.72 -11.12 26.00
C PRO A 103 19.15 -11.51 27.41
N THR A 104 18.38 -11.07 28.40
CA THR A 104 18.39 -11.64 29.74
C THR A 104 17.94 -13.11 29.72
N ALA A 105 18.26 -13.87 30.78
CA ALA A 105 17.79 -15.25 30.92
C ALA A 105 16.25 -15.36 30.90
N GLY A 106 15.56 -14.34 31.44
CA GLY A 106 14.10 -14.24 31.42
C GLY A 106 13.57 -14.06 29.99
N GLN A 107 14.07 -13.06 29.25
CA GLN A 107 13.68 -12.82 27.86
C GLN A 107 13.98 -14.03 26.96
N LEU A 108 15.11 -14.71 27.15
CA LEU A 108 15.42 -15.93 26.42
C LEU A 108 14.39 -17.05 26.71
N THR A 109 13.96 -17.19 27.96
CA THR A 109 12.95 -18.18 28.34
C THR A 109 11.58 -17.83 27.75
N THR A 110 11.21 -16.55 27.76
CA THR A 110 9.92 -16.08 27.25
C THR A 110 9.84 -16.15 25.72
N TYR A 111 10.88 -15.68 25.02
CA TYR A 111 10.82 -15.44 23.58
C TYR A 111 11.63 -16.43 22.75
N GLY A 112 12.57 -17.18 23.35
CA GLY A 112 13.46 -18.07 22.59
C GLY A 112 12.74 -19.20 21.84
N SER A 113 11.54 -19.58 22.27
CA SER A 113 10.70 -20.56 21.56
C SER A 113 9.67 -19.95 20.62
N ALA A 114 9.55 -18.62 20.57
CA ALA A 114 8.55 -17.90 19.81
C ALA A 114 9.21 -17.17 18.64
N GLY A 115 9.08 -17.73 17.43
CA GLY A 115 9.60 -17.11 16.22
C GLY A 115 9.84 -18.12 15.10
N PRO A 116 10.35 -17.68 13.94
CA PRO A 116 10.52 -18.51 12.76
C PRO A 116 11.76 -19.42 12.80
N PHE A 117 12.62 -19.31 13.82
CA PHE A 117 13.87 -20.06 13.91
C PHE A 117 13.77 -21.29 14.83
N ASP A 118 14.64 -22.28 14.60
CA ASP A 118 14.65 -23.55 15.33
C ASP A 118 14.93 -23.38 16.84
N SER A 119 13.87 -23.47 17.63
CA SER A 119 13.89 -23.30 19.09
C SER A 119 14.60 -24.42 19.85
N ALA A 120 14.95 -25.53 19.19
CA ALA A 120 15.75 -26.59 19.78
C ALA A 120 17.24 -26.23 19.90
N THR A 121 17.68 -25.18 19.21
CA THR A 121 19.07 -24.73 19.21
C THR A 121 19.24 -23.39 19.93
N ARG A 122 20.35 -23.21 20.65
CA ARG A 122 20.73 -21.92 21.24
C ARG A 122 20.72 -20.79 20.21
N ALA A 123 21.20 -21.09 19.00
CA ALA A 123 21.29 -20.14 17.91
C ALA A 123 19.91 -19.70 17.38
N GLY A 124 18.96 -20.62 17.27
CA GLY A 124 17.58 -20.29 16.91
C GLY A 124 16.85 -19.57 18.03
N GLN A 125 17.10 -19.93 19.29
CA GLN A 125 16.55 -19.21 20.44
C GLN A 125 16.99 -17.75 20.47
N LEU A 126 18.27 -17.44 20.26
CA LEU A 126 18.76 -16.05 20.22
C LEU A 126 18.15 -15.25 19.07
N ARG A 127 18.02 -15.86 17.88
CA ARG A 127 17.33 -15.22 16.75
C ARG A 127 15.84 -14.98 17.01
N ASN A 128 15.17 -15.92 17.68
CA ASN A 128 13.77 -15.75 18.07
C ASN A 128 13.60 -14.60 19.07
N VAL A 129 14.54 -14.41 20.01
CA VAL A 129 14.49 -13.23 20.88
C VAL A 129 14.66 -11.95 20.07
N GLY A 130 15.63 -11.87 19.16
CA GLY A 130 15.77 -10.71 18.27
C GLY A 130 14.52 -10.44 17.43
N TYR A 131 13.88 -11.50 16.91
CA TYR A 131 12.60 -11.38 16.19
C TYR A 131 11.49 -10.81 17.09
N ALA A 132 11.47 -11.20 18.36
CA ALA A 132 10.55 -10.64 19.35
C ALA A 132 10.88 -9.18 19.71
N GLU A 133 12.15 -8.77 19.73
CA GLU A 133 12.54 -7.35 19.90
C GLU A 133 11.95 -6.50 18.77
N ALA A 134 12.04 -6.97 17.52
CA ALA A 134 11.40 -6.30 16.38
C ALA A 134 9.87 -6.28 16.53
N THR A 135 9.26 -7.42 16.88
CA THR A 135 7.79 -7.52 17.03
C THR A 135 7.28 -6.56 18.10
N PHE A 136 7.96 -6.47 19.24
CA PHE A 136 7.62 -5.51 20.29
C PHE A 136 7.68 -4.05 19.80
N ALA A 137 8.73 -3.68 19.08
CA ALA A 137 8.85 -2.33 18.53
C ALA A 137 7.73 -2.03 17.50
N LEU A 138 7.29 -3.03 16.75
CA LEU A 138 6.17 -2.91 15.80
C LEU A 138 4.82 -2.78 16.50
N GLU A 139 4.62 -3.43 17.66
CA GLU A 139 3.40 -3.27 18.46
C GLU A 139 3.23 -1.81 18.93
N SER A 140 4.31 -1.14 19.35
CA SER A 140 4.27 0.29 19.72
C SER A 140 3.87 1.20 18.55
N LEU A 141 4.15 0.80 17.31
CA LEU A 141 3.70 1.51 16.11
C LEU A 141 2.21 1.30 15.85
N ASP A 142 1.74 0.05 15.98
CA ASP A 142 0.33 -0.32 15.82
C ASP A 142 -0.57 0.42 16.82
N ASP A 143 -0.12 0.57 18.07
CA ASP A 143 -0.87 1.24 19.14
C ASP A 143 -1.17 2.71 18.84
N ILE A 144 -0.32 3.38 18.07
CA ILE A 144 -0.49 4.79 17.70
C ILE A 144 -0.88 4.99 16.23
N GLY A 145 -1.00 3.91 15.46
CA GLY A 145 -1.33 3.97 14.03
C GLY A 145 -0.30 4.70 13.18
N TRP A 146 0.95 4.81 13.67
CA TRP A 146 2.05 5.44 12.95
C TRP A 146 2.97 4.39 12.39
N TYR A 147 3.47 4.62 11.17
CA TYR A 147 4.33 3.64 10.55
C TYR A 147 5.43 4.29 9.72
N PRO A 148 6.62 4.47 10.32
CA PRO A 148 7.73 5.08 9.62
C PRO A 148 8.17 4.22 8.42
N PRO A 149 8.72 4.85 7.38
CA PRO A 149 9.42 4.16 6.31
C PRO A 149 10.51 3.23 6.86
N THR A 150 11.48 3.75 7.61
CA THR A 150 12.64 2.97 8.05
C THR A 150 12.66 2.82 9.57
N ILE A 151 13.04 1.63 10.05
CA ILE A 151 13.45 1.41 11.44
C ILE A 151 14.96 1.20 11.52
N TRP A 152 15.66 2.11 12.18
CA TRP A 152 17.08 1.93 12.47
C TRP A 152 17.25 1.06 13.70
N ILE A 153 18.11 0.05 13.59
CA ILE A 153 18.43 -0.86 14.69
C ILE A 153 19.63 -0.27 15.42
N ASP A 154 19.39 0.23 16.62
CA ASP A 154 20.43 0.80 17.49
C ASP A 154 21.19 -0.33 18.19
N VAL A 155 22.45 -0.52 17.78
CA VAL A 155 23.37 -1.53 18.32
C VAL A 155 24.55 -0.84 18.97
N GLU A 156 24.48 -0.71 20.29
CA GLU A 156 25.52 -0.05 21.07
C GLU A 156 25.67 -0.67 22.47
N PRO A 157 26.80 -0.43 23.16
CA PRO A 157 26.97 -0.87 24.54
C PRO A 157 25.91 -0.28 25.47
N ARG A 158 25.34 -1.11 26.34
CA ARG A 158 24.33 -0.71 27.35
C ARG A 158 24.70 -1.28 28.71
N ALA A 159 24.93 -0.41 29.70
CA ALA A 159 25.33 -0.86 31.03
C ALA A 159 24.21 -1.63 31.77
N ALA A 160 22.95 -1.27 31.54
CA ALA A 160 21.80 -1.92 32.17
C ALA A 160 21.56 -3.34 31.66
N GLN A 161 21.89 -3.62 30.40
CA GLN A 161 21.77 -4.94 29.77
C GLN A 161 22.95 -5.15 28.80
N PRO A 162 24.14 -5.51 29.33
CA PRO A 162 25.37 -5.50 28.55
C PRO A 162 25.42 -6.64 27.53
N TRP A 163 25.96 -6.32 26.36
CA TRP A 163 26.37 -7.31 25.38
C TRP A 163 27.56 -8.13 25.93
N PRO A 164 27.54 -9.46 25.83
CA PRO A 164 28.73 -10.27 26.04
C PRO A 164 29.80 -9.92 24.99
N THR A 165 31.03 -9.64 25.39
CA THR A 165 32.12 -9.25 24.47
C THR A 165 33.42 -10.01 24.77
N GLY A 166 34.43 -9.84 23.92
CA GLY A 166 35.79 -10.36 24.15
C GLY A 166 36.03 -11.83 23.76
N THR A 167 35.04 -12.51 23.15
CA THR A 167 35.22 -13.85 22.57
C THR A 167 34.45 -14.00 21.25
N ALA A 168 34.99 -14.79 20.32
CA ALA A 168 34.34 -15.06 19.04
C ALA A 168 32.96 -15.73 19.20
N THR A 169 32.75 -16.50 20.28
CA THR A 169 31.44 -17.10 20.60
C THR A 169 30.44 -16.03 21.01
N ALA A 170 30.83 -15.10 21.89
CA ALA A 170 29.97 -13.99 22.29
C ALA A 170 29.58 -13.12 21.09
N GLU A 171 30.56 -12.74 20.26
CA GLU A 171 30.33 -11.99 19.04
C GLU A 171 29.37 -12.72 18.08
N ALA A 172 29.52 -14.05 17.94
CA ALA A 172 28.62 -14.85 17.11
C ALA A 172 27.19 -14.89 17.67
N GLU A 173 27.01 -15.03 18.98
CA GLU A 173 25.69 -15.01 19.62
C GLU A 173 25.03 -13.63 19.49
N ASN A 174 25.79 -12.53 19.62
CA ASN A 174 25.27 -11.18 19.45
C ASN A 174 24.72 -10.95 18.04
N ARG A 175 25.46 -11.40 17.01
CA ARG A 175 25.01 -11.34 15.61
C ARG A 175 23.69 -12.08 15.41
N MET A 176 23.47 -13.21 16.09
CA MET A 176 22.20 -13.96 15.98
C MET A 176 21.00 -13.17 16.49
N VAL A 177 21.15 -12.38 17.55
CA VAL A 177 20.06 -11.50 18.02
C VAL A 177 19.75 -10.43 16.98
N ILE A 178 20.78 -9.76 16.46
CA ILE A 178 20.64 -8.72 15.43
C ILE A 178 20.01 -9.29 14.15
N GLU A 179 20.42 -10.48 13.69
CA GLU A 179 19.82 -11.20 12.55
C GLU A 179 18.31 -11.46 12.77
N GLY A 180 17.93 -11.85 13.99
CA GLY A 180 16.55 -12.07 14.36
C GLY A 180 15.70 -10.80 14.22
N LEU A 181 16.23 -9.68 14.71
CA LEU A 181 15.57 -8.38 14.68
C LEU A 181 15.42 -7.87 13.24
N MET A 182 16.50 -7.94 12.44
CA MET A 182 16.45 -7.66 11.00
C MET A 182 15.38 -8.51 10.30
N ARG A 183 15.28 -9.80 10.66
CA ARG A 183 14.27 -10.69 10.08
C ARG A 183 12.84 -10.30 10.49
N GLY A 184 12.61 -9.87 11.72
CA GLY A 184 11.31 -9.38 12.17
C GLY A 184 10.85 -8.14 11.42
N LEU A 185 11.74 -7.15 11.25
CA LEU A 185 11.46 -5.94 10.47
C LEU A 185 11.22 -6.26 8.98
N HIS A 186 12.03 -7.15 8.41
CA HIS A 186 11.84 -7.64 7.03
C HIS A 186 10.47 -8.31 6.84
N ASP A 187 10.09 -9.23 7.74
CA ASP A 187 8.81 -9.94 7.64
C ASP A 187 7.60 -9.01 7.84
N ALA A 188 7.78 -7.89 8.54
CA ALA A 188 6.82 -6.80 8.65
C ALA A 188 6.79 -5.86 7.43
N ASN A 189 7.61 -6.14 6.40
CA ASN A 189 7.79 -5.33 5.20
C ASN A 189 8.23 -3.89 5.47
N LEU A 190 9.07 -3.71 6.49
CA LEU A 190 9.76 -2.45 6.78
C LEU A 190 11.19 -2.47 6.26
N SER A 191 11.65 -1.32 5.76
CA SER A 191 13.07 -1.10 5.57
C SER A 191 13.73 -0.94 6.93
N TYR A 192 14.97 -1.38 7.01
CA TYR A 192 15.79 -1.22 8.20
C TYR A 192 17.21 -0.84 7.83
N GLY A 193 17.88 -0.22 8.79
CA GLY A 193 19.31 0.06 8.72
C GLY A 193 19.94 -0.12 10.10
N LEU A 194 21.24 0.07 10.20
CA LEU A 194 21.99 -0.09 11.43
C LEU A 194 22.48 1.25 11.94
N TYR A 195 22.32 1.47 13.24
CA TYR A 195 22.95 2.57 13.95
C TYR A 195 23.98 2.03 14.94
N SER A 196 25.19 2.60 14.89
CA SER A 196 26.28 2.29 15.82
C SER A 196 27.47 3.24 15.59
N TYR A 197 28.52 3.06 16.37
CA TYR A 197 29.86 3.58 16.14
C TYR A 197 30.89 2.45 16.01
N THR A 198 31.99 2.69 15.31
CA THR A 198 32.96 1.66 14.90
C THR A 198 33.47 0.80 16.05
N TYR A 199 33.82 1.41 17.19
CA TYR A 199 34.33 0.66 18.34
C TYR A 199 33.26 -0.23 18.96
N GLY A 200 32.05 0.30 19.23
CA GLY A 200 30.94 -0.47 19.78
C GLY A 200 30.52 -1.62 18.87
N TRP A 201 30.39 -1.36 17.57
CA TRP A 201 30.09 -2.41 16.58
C TRP A 201 31.16 -3.51 16.57
N THR A 202 32.43 -3.14 16.62
CA THR A 202 33.54 -4.11 16.63
C THR A 202 33.52 -4.95 17.91
N GLU A 203 33.31 -4.32 19.06
CA GLU A 203 33.29 -5.00 20.36
C GLU A 203 32.12 -5.99 20.47
N ILE A 204 30.93 -5.60 19.99
CA ILE A 204 29.71 -6.39 20.07
C ILE A 204 29.71 -7.49 19.00
N THR A 205 30.08 -7.18 17.77
CA THR A 205 29.83 -8.06 16.61
C THR A 205 31.10 -8.67 16.03
N GLY A 206 32.28 -8.34 16.52
CA GLY A 206 33.56 -8.73 15.92
C GLY A 206 33.82 -8.05 14.57
N GLY A 207 33.23 -6.87 14.32
CA GLY A 207 33.38 -6.13 13.07
C GLY A 207 32.60 -6.78 11.91
N TRP A 208 31.37 -7.20 12.17
CA TRP A 208 30.56 -7.90 11.19
C TRP A 208 30.29 -7.03 9.95
N SER A 209 30.56 -7.58 8.76
CA SER A 209 30.34 -6.90 7.48
C SER A 209 28.97 -7.22 6.89
N LEU A 210 28.21 -6.16 6.58
CA LEU A 210 26.87 -6.15 6.00
C LEU A 210 26.76 -5.04 4.93
N PRO A 211 27.45 -5.18 3.78
CA PRO A 211 27.49 -4.11 2.76
C PRO A 211 26.13 -3.79 2.13
N GLY A 212 25.15 -4.69 2.23
CA GLY A 212 23.79 -4.49 1.73
C GLY A 212 22.83 -3.85 2.74
N VAL A 213 23.28 -3.46 3.93
CA VAL A 213 22.43 -2.89 4.98
C VAL A 213 22.82 -1.42 5.19
N PRO A 214 21.89 -0.46 5.01
CA PRO A 214 22.17 0.97 5.21
C PRO A 214 22.67 1.30 6.62
N VAL A 215 23.48 2.36 6.72
CA VAL A 215 24.08 2.81 7.97
C VAL A 215 23.65 4.22 8.34
N TRP A 216 23.25 4.37 9.60
CA TRP A 216 23.18 5.62 10.33
C TRP A 216 24.42 5.71 11.23
N ALA A 217 25.38 6.56 10.88
CA ALA A 217 26.69 6.61 11.53
C ALA A 217 26.79 7.79 12.50
N THR A 218 27.19 7.55 13.75
CA THR A 218 27.44 8.65 14.69
C THR A 218 28.90 9.11 14.69
N ALA A 219 29.10 10.43 14.77
CA ALA A 219 30.38 11.06 15.04
C ALA A 219 30.57 11.41 16.53
N GLY A 220 29.55 11.18 17.36
CA GLY A 220 29.60 11.43 18.81
C GLY A 220 29.43 12.90 19.17
N ARG A 221 29.98 13.29 20.33
CA ARG A 221 29.86 14.65 20.85
C ARG A 221 30.82 15.59 20.13
N LEU A 222 30.26 16.62 19.49
CA LEU A 222 31.02 17.55 18.64
C LEU A 222 30.58 18.99 18.87
N ASP A 223 31.50 19.92 18.59
CA ASP A 223 31.22 21.35 18.59
C ASP A 223 30.67 21.85 17.23
N TYR A 224 30.88 21.10 16.13
CA TYR A 224 30.52 21.50 14.74
C TYR A 224 30.12 20.30 13.84
N PRO A 225 29.28 20.52 12.80
CA PRO A 225 28.73 19.46 11.94
C PRO A 225 29.70 18.83 10.93
N GLU A 226 30.92 19.38 10.75
CA GLU A 226 31.85 18.95 9.70
C GLU A 226 32.32 17.49 9.88
N GLU A 227 32.60 17.08 11.12
CA GLU A 227 33.02 15.70 11.42
C GLU A 227 31.89 14.67 11.21
N ALA A 228 30.62 15.08 11.37
CA ALA A 228 29.48 14.23 11.00
C ALA A 228 29.40 14.07 9.48
N ARG A 229 29.62 15.13 8.72
CA ARG A 229 29.62 15.06 7.24
C ARG A 229 30.73 14.15 6.71
N ASP A 230 31.89 14.10 7.37
CA ASP A 230 32.96 13.19 6.98
C ASP A 230 32.52 11.72 7.02
N ARG A 231 31.60 11.35 7.92
CA ARG A 231 31.04 9.99 7.98
C ARG A 231 30.35 9.57 6.69
N CYS A 232 29.77 10.50 5.94
CA CYS A 232 29.14 10.21 4.65
C CYS A 232 30.11 9.69 3.58
N THR A 233 31.41 9.91 3.74
CA THR A 233 32.44 9.55 2.73
C THR A 233 33.40 8.48 3.21
N GLN A 234 33.40 8.18 4.51
CA GLN A 234 34.26 7.18 5.12
C GLN A 234 33.62 5.78 5.05
N PRO A 235 34.45 4.72 5.08
CA PRO A 235 33.94 3.37 5.30
C PRO A 235 33.12 3.30 6.59
N SER A 236 31.92 2.75 6.50
CA SER A 236 31.04 2.56 7.67
C SER A 236 31.48 1.38 8.53
N PHE A 237 30.95 1.29 9.76
CA PHE A 237 31.31 0.24 10.71
C PHE A 237 30.93 -1.18 10.25
N SER A 238 29.93 -1.32 9.38
CA SER A 238 29.47 -2.60 8.80
C SER A 238 29.84 -2.75 7.32
N GLY A 239 30.41 -1.72 6.70
CA GLY A 239 30.67 -1.68 5.25
C GLY A 239 29.44 -1.37 4.39
N GLY A 240 28.27 -1.11 4.98
CA GLY A 240 27.08 -0.61 4.29
C GLY A 240 27.18 0.86 3.91
N GLU A 241 26.33 1.31 2.98
CA GLU A 241 26.25 2.71 2.57
C GLU A 241 25.75 3.60 3.71
N VAL A 242 26.44 4.70 3.99
CA VAL A 242 26.03 5.66 5.01
C VAL A 242 24.94 6.55 4.42
N HIS A 243 23.73 6.44 4.95
CA HIS A 243 22.57 7.23 4.53
C HIS A 243 22.36 8.44 5.44
N ILE A 244 22.69 8.31 6.73
CA ILE A 244 22.51 9.35 7.74
C ILE A 244 23.78 9.44 8.58
N ALA A 245 24.22 10.65 8.91
CA ALA A 245 25.26 10.89 9.90
C ALA A 245 24.71 11.70 11.09
N GLN A 246 25.12 11.35 12.31
CA GLN A 246 24.68 11.99 13.56
C GLN A 246 25.82 12.66 14.31
N TRP A 247 25.51 13.72 15.06
CA TRP A 247 26.33 14.26 16.14
C TRP A 247 25.47 14.80 17.27
N THR A 248 26.06 15.03 18.44
CA THR A 248 25.34 15.56 19.61
C THR A 248 26.09 16.71 20.29
N ASP A 249 25.36 17.68 20.84
CA ASP A 249 25.92 18.68 21.77
C ASP A 249 25.74 18.29 23.26
N GLY A 250 25.07 17.17 23.51
CA GLY A 250 24.66 16.69 24.84
C GLY A 250 23.29 17.16 25.30
N THR A 251 22.61 17.99 24.50
CA THR A 251 21.20 18.41 24.67
C THR A 251 20.35 17.92 23.51
N ARG A 252 20.86 18.00 22.28
CA ARG A 252 20.20 17.58 21.05
C ARG A 252 21.08 16.64 20.25
N ASP A 253 20.43 15.68 19.63
CA ASP A 253 21.02 14.78 18.65
C ASP A 253 20.62 15.25 17.25
N TYR A 254 21.63 15.69 16.51
CA TYR A 254 21.51 16.27 15.18
C TYR A 254 21.85 15.22 14.13
N ASN A 255 21.17 15.31 13.00
CA ASN A 255 21.33 14.39 11.88
C ASN A 255 21.47 15.14 10.56
N LEU A 256 22.15 14.52 9.61
CA LEU A 256 22.16 14.96 8.22
C LEU A 256 22.08 13.76 7.26
N THR A 257 21.47 13.96 6.09
CA THR A 257 21.48 12.93 5.04
C THR A 257 22.78 12.95 4.24
N CYS A 258 23.19 11.76 3.80
CA CYS A 258 24.38 11.54 3.00
C CYS A 258 24.03 11.24 1.52
N GLY A 259 24.86 11.69 0.59
CA GLY A 259 24.72 11.37 -0.83
C GLY A 259 23.39 11.85 -1.42
N THR A 260 22.73 10.98 -2.19
CA THR A 260 21.38 11.22 -2.76
C THR A 260 20.27 10.65 -1.89
N TYR A 261 20.57 10.26 -0.64
CA TYR A 261 19.56 9.70 0.24
C TYR A 261 18.49 10.75 0.54
N GLN A 262 17.30 10.53 0.01
CA GLN A 262 16.15 11.36 0.28
C GLN A 262 15.38 10.76 1.45
N PHE A 263 15.08 11.60 2.42
CA PHE A 263 14.13 11.30 3.47
C PHE A 263 12.70 11.48 2.92
N SER A 264 12.36 10.67 1.91
CA SER A 264 11.07 10.79 1.22
C SER A 264 9.95 10.28 2.13
N PRO A 265 8.80 10.97 2.19
CA PRO A 265 7.64 10.43 2.87
C PRO A 265 7.26 9.08 2.22
N PRO A 266 6.77 8.11 3.01
CA PRO A 266 6.32 6.85 2.44
C PRO A 266 5.19 7.14 1.44
N PRO A 267 5.01 6.32 0.38
CA PRO A 267 3.87 6.47 -0.49
C PRO A 267 2.58 6.41 0.36
N LEU A 268 1.63 7.30 0.05
CA LEU A 268 0.35 7.31 0.74
C LEU A 268 -0.31 5.94 0.60
N ARG A 269 -1.01 5.48 1.63
CA ARG A 269 -1.62 4.14 1.62
C ARG A 269 -3.09 4.23 1.97
N VAL A 270 -3.91 3.57 1.17
CA VAL A 270 -5.33 3.35 1.42
C VAL A 270 -5.51 1.92 1.88
N PHE A 271 -5.71 1.73 3.18
CA PHE A 271 -5.75 0.41 3.79
C PHE A 271 -6.60 0.39 5.06
N GLY A 272 -6.99 -0.81 5.47
CA GLY A 272 -7.42 -1.09 6.83
C GLY A 272 -6.82 -2.41 7.33
N ALA A 273 -7.29 -2.86 8.50
CA ALA A 273 -6.79 -4.09 9.14
C ALA A 273 -6.94 -5.35 8.27
N ASP A 274 -7.92 -5.37 7.36
CA ASP A 274 -8.15 -6.44 6.41
C ASP A 274 -8.75 -5.89 5.09
N ARG A 275 -9.03 -6.77 4.13
CA ARG A 275 -9.61 -6.40 2.83
C ARG A 275 -10.95 -5.67 2.94
N TYR A 276 -11.74 -5.96 3.97
CA TYR A 276 -13.05 -5.33 4.16
C TYR A 276 -12.84 -3.89 4.64
N ALA A 277 -11.95 -3.69 5.62
CA ALA A 277 -11.56 -2.37 6.08
C ALA A 277 -10.83 -1.55 4.99
N THR A 278 -10.02 -2.18 4.12
CA THR A 278 -9.43 -1.51 2.95
C THR A 278 -10.52 -1.00 1.98
N SER A 279 -11.55 -1.81 1.71
CA SER A 279 -12.66 -1.35 0.85
C SER A 279 -13.42 -0.16 1.45
N VAL A 280 -13.55 -0.11 2.78
CA VAL A 280 -14.11 1.03 3.52
C VAL A 280 -13.19 2.26 3.42
N ALA A 281 -11.88 2.09 3.54
CA ALA A 281 -10.91 3.19 3.39
C ALA A 281 -10.98 3.80 1.99
N ALA A 282 -11.07 2.96 0.95
CA ALA A 282 -11.24 3.42 -0.44
C ALA A 282 -12.57 4.18 -0.63
N SER A 283 -13.66 3.66 -0.06
CA SER A 283 -14.97 4.30 -0.05
C SER A 283 -14.95 5.70 0.59
N ARG A 284 -14.32 5.85 1.76
CA ARG A 284 -14.24 7.14 2.46
C ARG A 284 -13.48 8.20 1.68
N GLN A 285 -12.42 7.79 0.99
CA GLN A 285 -11.64 8.71 0.18
C GLN A 285 -12.35 9.09 -1.12
N ALA A 286 -13.06 8.16 -1.75
CA ALA A 286 -13.77 8.42 -3.00
C ALA A 286 -15.09 9.18 -2.78
N PHE A 287 -15.79 8.91 -1.67
CA PHE A 287 -17.14 9.40 -1.38
C PHE A 287 -17.23 10.01 0.04
N PRO A 288 -16.47 11.07 0.34
CA PRO A 288 -16.45 11.68 1.68
C PRO A 288 -17.83 12.22 2.10
N ASP A 289 -18.64 12.65 1.13
CA ASP A 289 -19.95 13.27 1.35
C ASP A 289 -21.13 12.28 1.24
N GLY A 290 -20.85 10.99 1.03
CA GLY A 290 -21.87 9.95 0.84
C GLY A 290 -22.03 9.53 -0.63
N SER A 291 -22.92 8.57 -0.87
CA SER A 291 -23.27 8.10 -2.23
C SER A 291 -24.67 7.50 -2.23
N GLU A 292 -25.48 7.82 -3.25
CA GLU A 292 -26.85 7.29 -3.39
C GLU A 292 -26.87 5.77 -3.67
N VAL A 293 -25.75 5.19 -4.09
CA VAL A 293 -25.66 3.75 -4.40
C VAL A 293 -24.39 3.15 -3.79
N ALA A 294 -24.47 1.89 -3.38
CA ALA A 294 -23.30 1.13 -2.96
C ALA A 294 -23.31 -0.27 -3.59
N PHE A 295 -22.15 -0.79 -3.94
CA PHE A 295 -21.99 -2.12 -4.49
C PHE A 295 -21.36 -3.02 -3.44
N VAL A 296 -21.94 -4.19 -3.23
CA VAL A 296 -21.46 -5.20 -2.30
C VAL A 296 -21.08 -6.45 -3.06
N ALA A 297 -19.85 -6.90 -2.89
CA ALA A 297 -19.35 -8.15 -3.44
C ALA A 297 -18.60 -8.96 -2.37
N THR A 298 -18.44 -10.27 -2.59
CA THR A 298 -17.63 -11.07 -1.69
C THR A 298 -16.15 -10.70 -1.76
N GLY A 299 -15.51 -10.62 -0.60
CA GLY A 299 -14.07 -10.39 -0.51
C GLY A 299 -13.24 -11.67 -0.68
N THR A 300 -13.86 -12.85 -0.79
CA THR A 300 -13.13 -14.15 -0.79
C THR A 300 -13.02 -14.82 -2.14
N ASP A 301 -13.83 -14.42 -3.13
CA ASP A 301 -13.74 -14.85 -4.53
C ASP A 301 -13.92 -13.63 -5.45
N PHE A 302 -13.33 -13.66 -6.65
CA PHE A 302 -13.30 -12.52 -7.56
C PHE A 302 -14.35 -12.60 -8.67
N ALA A 303 -14.80 -13.81 -9.00
CA ALA A 303 -15.44 -14.10 -10.28
C ALA A 303 -16.65 -13.21 -10.59
N ASP A 304 -17.55 -13.05 -9.62
CA ASP A 304 -18.76 -12.23 -9.75
C ASP A 304 -18.51 -10.73 -9.51
N ALA A 305 -17.32 -10.38 -9.04
CA ALA A 305 -16.98 -9.04 -8.63
C ALA A 305 -16.20 -8.26 -9.71
N LEU A 306 -15.55 -8.93 -10.68
CA LEU A 306 -14.69 -8.26 -11.67
C LEU A 306 -15.41 -7.19 -12.52
N ALA A 307 -16.70 -7.34 -12.77
CA ALA A 307 -17.50 -6.35 -13.50
C ALA A 307 -17.99 -5.19 -12.61
N SER A 308 -17.81 -5.27 -11.28
CA SER A 308 -18.36 -4.31 -10.33
C SER A 308 -17.70 -2.95 -10.38
N GLY A 309 -16.38 -2.90 -10.58
CA GLY A 309 -15.61 -1.66 -10.52
C GLY A 309 -16.12 -0.60 -11.52
N PRO A 310 -16.19 -0.91 -12.83
CA PRO A 310 -16.72 0.03 -13.83
C PRO A 310 -18.19 0.38 -13.62
N ALA A 311 -19.01 -0.58 -13.19
CA ALA A 311 -20.44 -0.33 -12.90
C ALA A 311 -20.62 0.61 -11.71
N ALA A 312 -19.85 0.39 -10.65
CA ALA A 312 -19.84 1.24 -9.48
C ALA A 312 -19.32 2.64 -9.80
N ALA A 313 -18.24 2.76 -10.57
CA ALA A 313 -17.77 4.06 -11.05
C ALA A 313 -18.83 4.78 -11.92
N SER A 314 -19.47 4.08 -12.86
CA SER A 314 -20.51 4.65 -13.72
C SER A 314 -21.77 5.07 -12.96
N ALA A 315 -22.03 4.47 -11.80
CA ALA A 315 -23.15 4.80 -10.94
C ALA A 315 -22.74 5.72 -9.77
N GLU A 316 -21.49 6.21 -9.74
CA GLU A 316 -20.95 7.08 -8.68
C GLU A 316 -21.03 6.46 -7.27
N GLY A 317 -20.77 5.15 -7.17
CA GLY A 317 -20.80 4.39 -5.91
C GLY A 317 -19.50 3.65 -5.59
N PRO A 318 -19.26 3.31 -4.31
CA PRO A 318 -18.14 2.49 -3.92
C PRO A 318 -18.40 1.00 -4.15
N VAL A 319 -17.31 0.22 -4.20
CA VAL A 319 -17.35 -1.24 -4.07
C VAL A 319 -16.88 -1.60 -2.66
N LEU A 320 -17.80 -2.11 -1.85
CA LEU A 320 -17.56 -2.61 -0.50
C LEU A 320 -17.51 -4.14 -0.50
N LEU A 321 -16.62 -4.70 0.32
CA LEU A 321 -16.42 -6.13 0.39
C LEU A 321 -17.08 -6.73 1.65
N VAL A 322 -17.72 -7.89 1.51
CA VAL A 322 -18.29 -8.66 2.63
C VAL A 322 -17.74 -10.08 2.68
N ARG A 323 -17.95 -10.79 3.80
CA ARG A 323 -17.75 -12.24 3.83
C ARG A 323 -18.94 -12.91 3.12
N PRO A 324 -18.77 -14.13 2.57
CA PRO A 324 -19.89 -14.85 1.93
C PRO A 324 -21.12 -15.00 2.84
N ASP A 325 -20.90 -15.13 4.14
CA ASP A 325 -21.90 -15.47 5.16
C ASP A 325 -22.14 -14.36 6.20
N ALA A 326 -21.40 -13.24 6.14
CA ALA A 326 -21.55 -12.16 7.11
C ALA A 326 -21.15 -10.78 6.56
N VAL A 327 -21.87 -9.73 6.97
CA VAL A 327 -21.48 -8.34 6.77
C VAL A 327 -20.55 -7.92 7.91
N PRO A 328 -19.28 -7.55 7.66
CA PRO A 328 -18.41 -7.01 8.70
C PRO A 328 -18.98 -5.72 9.30
N ALA A 329 -18.84 -5.52 10.61
CA ALA A 329 -19.37 -4.33 11.29
C ALA A 329 -18.82 -3.00 10.72
N THR A 330 -17.56 -3.02 10.26
CA THR A 330 -16.92 -1.87 9.58
C THR A 330 -17.64 -1.50 8.28
N VAL A 331 -18.14 -2.49 7.54
CA VAL A 331 -18.88 -2.30 6.28
C VAL A 331 -20.30 -1.79 6.57
N THR A 332 -20.99 -2.34 7.57
CA THR A 332 -22.28 -1.81 8.01
C THR A 332 -22.18 -0.34 8.45
N ALA A 333 -21.14 0.00 9.22
CA ALA A 333 -20.89 1.37 9.64
C ALA A 333 -20.61 2.31 8.45
N GLU A 334 -19.91 1.80 7.42
CA GLU A 334 -19.64 2.57 6.21
C GLU A 334 -20.89 2.77 5.35
N LEU A 335 -21.73 1.75 5.16
CA LEU A 335 -23.02 1.90 4.47
C LEU A 335 -23.91 2.95 5.15
N ARG A 336 -23.96 2.96 6.48
CA ARG A 336 -24.71 4.00 7.23
C ARG A 336 -24.10 5.40 7.07
N ARG A 337 -22.78 5.52 6.90
CA ARG A 337 -22.13 6.82 6.62
C ARG A 337 -22.44 7.29 5.19
N LEU A 338 -22.41 6.36 4.23
CA LEU A 338 -22.69 6.65 2.83
C LEU A 338 -24.15 7.05 2.60
N ASP A 339 -25.07 6.49 3.41
CA ASP A 339 -26.52 6.64 3.31
C ASP A 339 -27.08 6.33 1.90
N PRO A 340 -26.78 5.15 1.34
CA PRO A 340 -27.23 4.81 -0.01
C PRO A 340 -28.73 4.56 -0.04
N VAL A 341 -29.36 4.96 -1.15
CA VAL A 341 -30.73 4.59 -1.48
C VAL A 341 -30.78 3.12 -1.86
N THR A 342 -29.86 2.67 -2.72
CA THR A 342 -29.82 1.29 -3.20
C THR A 342 -28.47 0.63 -2.96
N VAL A 343 -28.50 -0.59 -2.43
CA VAL A 343 -27.34 -1.48 -2.29
C VAL A 343 -27.44 -2.60 -3.32
N TYR A 344 -26.51 -2.62 -4.28
CA TYR A 344 -26.41 -3.68 -5.28
C TYR A 344 -25.55 -4.83 -4.76
N VAL A 345 -26.14 -6.01 -4.56
CA VAL A 345 -25.41 -7.22 -4.17
C VAL A 345 -25.02 -8.00 -5.42
N LEU A 346 -23.72 -8.21 -5.63
CA LEU A 346 -23.20 -8.86 -6.82
C LEU A 346 -22.88 -10.33 -6.57
N GLY A 347 -23.34 -11.17 -7.49
CA GLY A 347 -23.13 -12.61 -7.47
C GLY A 347 -24.29 -13.39 -6.85
N GLY A 348 -24.29 -14.69 -7.12
CA GLY A 348 -25.31 -15.61 -6.60
C GLY A 348 -25.20 -15.83 -5.09
N THR A 349 -26.13 -16.60 -4.53
CA THR A 349 -26.15 -16.92 -3.08
C THR A 349 -24.96 -17.76 -2.60
N SER A 350 -24.20 -18.37 -3.51
CA SER A 350 -22.93 -19.02 -3.19
C SER A 350 -21.78 -18.03 -2.98
N ALA A 351 -21.85 -16.85 -3.60
CA ALA A 351 -20.85 -15.79 -3.45
C ALA A 351 -21.19 -14.88 -2.27
N VAL A 352 -22.44 -14.40 -2.21
CA VAL A 352 -23.00 -13.61 -1.11
C VAL A 352 -24.31 -14.23 -0.70
N SER A 353 -24.33 -14.89 0.46
CA SER A 353 -25.49 -15.67 0.93
C SER A 353 -26.77 -14.85 1.06
N GLN A 354 -27.91 -15.55 1.06
CA GLN A 354 -29.21 -14.92 1.32
C GLN A 354 -29.22 -14.23 2.70
N ALA A 355 -28.57 -14.81 3.71
CA ALA A 355 -28.50 -14.21 5.04
C ALA A 355 -27.80 -12.84 5.04
N VAL A 356 -26.77 -12.65 4.21
CA VAL A 356 -26.12 -11.35 4.04
C VAL A 356 -27.07 -10.35 3.38
N GLU A 357 -27.78 -10.76 2.34
CA GLU A 357 -28.78 -9.91 1.68
C GLU A 357 -29.91 -9.52 2.63
N ASP A 358 -30.44 -10.46 3.42
CA ASP A 358 -31.51 -10.19 4.39
C ASP A 358 -31.06 -9.20 5.48
N VAL A 359 -29.80 -9.27 5.91
CA VAL A 359 -29.20 -8.29 6.85
C VAL A 359 -29.13 -6.89 6.23
N LEU A 360 -28.73 -6.78 4.97
CA LEU A 360 -28.68 -5.49 4.27
C LEU A 360 -30.09 -4.94 4.00
N ALA A 361 -31.03 -5.81 3.59
CA ALA A 361 -32.40 -5.44 3.24
C ALA A 361 -33.23 -4.99 4.46
N ALA A 362 -32.74 -5.22 5.67
CA ALA A 362 -33.34 -4.68 6.89
C ALA A 362 -33.17 -3.15 7.02
N GLU A 363 -32.18 -2.56 6.34
CA GLU A 363 -31.83 -1.13 6.45
C GLU A 363 -31.85 -0.37 5.11
N TRP A 364 -31.64 -1.06 3.97
CA TRP A 364 -31.53 -0.43 2.64
C TRP A 364 -32.39 -1.13 1.59
N ASP A 365 -32.66 -0.47 0.46
CA ASP A 365 -33.21 -1.14 -0.72
C ASP A 365 -32.11 -1.99 -1.37
N VAL A 366 -32.31 -3.31 -1.43
CA VAL A 366 -31.29 -4.24 -1.90
C VAL A 366 -31.71 -4.86 -3.22
N VAL A 367 -30.80 -4.79 -4.20
CA VAL A 367 -30.99 -5.40 -5.52
C VAL A 367 -29.85 -6.36 -5.79
N ARG A 368 -30.14 -7.66 -5.85
CA ARG A 368 -29.17 -8.66 -6.28
C ARG A 368 -29.02 -8.67 -7.80
N ILE A 369 -27.78 -8.65 -8.28
CA ILE A 369 -27.42 -8.84 -9.68
C ILE A 369 -26.54 -10.08 -9.78
N SER A 370 -27.04 -11.12 -10.44
CA SER A 370 -26.36 -12.42 -10.52
C SER A 370 -26.75 -13.18 -11.78
N GLY A 371 -25.83 -14.00 -12.28
CA GLY A 371 -26.10 -15.01 -13.31
C GLY A 371 -25.84 -16.43 -12.82
N ALA A 372 -26.04 -17.41 -13.72
CA ALA A 372 -25.75 -18.82 -13.43
C ALA A 372 -24.25 -19.11 -13.26
N ASP A 373 -23.41 -18.25 -13.84
CA ASP A 373 -21.96 -18.27 -13.77
C ASP A 373 -21.42 -16.83 -13.85
N ARG A 374 -20.10 -16.69 -13.68
CA ARG A 374 -19.40 -15.39 -13.70
C ARG A 374 -19.61 -14.60 -14.99
N HIS A 375 -19.72 -15.29 -16.13
CA HIS A 375 -19.93 -14.65 -17.42
C HIS A 375 -21.34 -14.06 -17.50
N SER A 376 -22.33 -14.82 -17.04
CA SER A 376 -23.73 -14.40 -16.95
C SER A 376 -23.94 -13.31 -15.90
N THR A 377 -23.19 -13.34 -14.78
CA THR A 377 -23.19 -12.24 -13.80
C THR A 377 -22.65 -10.95 -14.42
N ALA A 378 -21.54 -11.00 -15.14
CA ALA A 378 -20.99 -9.83 -15.84
C ALA A 378 -21.97 -9.26 -16.89
N VAL A 379 -22.68 -10.14 -17.61
CA VAL A 379 -23.77 -9.74 -18.53
C VAL A 379 -24.92 -9.07 -17.78
N ALA A 380 -25.37 -9.61 -16.65
CA ALA A 380 -26.44 -9.02 -15.85
C ALA A 380 -26.05 -7.66 -15.27
N VAL A 381 -24.78 -7.47 -14.89
CA VAL A 381 -24.25 -6.16 -14.50
C VAL A 381 -24.27 -5.20 -15.68
N ALA A 382 -23.78 -5.61 -16.86
CA ALA A 382 -23.78 -4.76 -18.04
C ALA A 382 -25.20 -4.33 -18.45
N ASP A 383 -26.15 -5.27 -18.49
CA ASP A 383 -27.56 -5.03 -18.82
C ASP A 383 -28.24 -4.05 -17.86
N ARG A 384 -27.84 -4.04 -16.58
CA ARG A 384 -28.44 -3.17 -15.57
C ARG A 384 -28.04 -1.69 -15.72
N PHE A 385 -26.81 -1.44 -16.16
CA PHE A 385 -26.18 -0.11 -16.11
C PHE A 385 -25.90 0.50 -17.50
N TRP A 386 -25.97 -0.29 -18.58
CA TRP A 386 -25.74 0.19 -19.94
C TRP A 386 -26.80 -0.33 -20.91
N ASP A 387 -27.58 0.59 -21.49
CA ASP A 387 -28.46 0.29 -22.63
C ASP A 387 -27.64 0.13 -23.93
N SER A 388 -26.51 0.83 -24.02
CA SER A 388 -25.50 0.72 -25.09
C SER A 388 -24.13 1.18 -24.59
N ALA A 389 -23.06 0.81 -25.30
CA ALA A 389 -21.71 1.22 -24.95
C ALA A 389 -20.82 1.35 -26.18
N ARG A 390 -20.23 2.54 -26.41
CA ARG A 390 -19.28 2.77 -27.53
C ARG A 390 -18.05 1.87 -27.46
N THR A 391 -17.58 1.58 -26.25
CA THR A 391 -16.46 0.67 -25.99
C THR A 391 -16.93 -0.42 -25.02
N VAL A 392 -16.54 -1.66 -25.27
CA VAL A 392 -16.70 -2.78 -24.32
C VAL A 392 -15.33 -3.38 -24.04
N PHE A 393 -15.02 -3.62 -22.77
CA PHE A 393 -13.82 -4.34 -22.37
C PHE A 393 -14.13 -5.81 -22.16
N LEU A 394 -13.25 -6.68 -22.63
CA LEU A 394 -13.38 -8.13 -22.49
C LEU A 394 -12.16 -8.71 -21.79
N ALA A 395 -12.37 -9.44 -20.70
CA ALA A 395 -11.32 -10.14 -19.96
C ALA A 395 -11.65 -11.62 -19.78
N VAL A 396 -10.64 -12.44 -19.54
CA VAL A 396 -10.86 -13.87 -19.23
C VAL A 396 -11.49 -14.00 -17.84
N GLY A 397 -12.54 -14.82 -17.71
CA GLY A 397 -13.22 -15.00 -16.43
C GLY A 397 -12.50 -15.92 -15.45
N SER A 398 -11.50 -16.69 -15.88
CA SER A 398 -10.76 -17.64 -15.04
C SER A 398 -9.62 -17.01 -14.23
N GLU A 399 -9.22 -15.78 -14.57
CA GLU A 399 -8.16 -15.01 -13.91
C GLU A 399 -8.66 -13.58 -13.66
N PHE A 400 -7.99 -12.83 -12.80
CA PHE A 400 -8.45 -11.50 -12.38
C PHE A 400 -7.59 -10.34 -12.88
N ALA A 401 -6.29 -10.54 -13.09
CA ALA A 401 -5.34 -9.44 -13.13
C ALA A 401 -5.55 -8.48 -14.33
N ASP A 402 -5.88 -9.03 -15.50
CA ASP A 402 -6.16 -8.24 -16.70
C ASP A 402 -7.50 -7.48 -16.55
N ALA A 403 -8.51 -8.09 -15.91
CA ALA A 403 -9.79 -7.45 -15.62
C ALA A 403 -9.67 -6.31 -14.61
N LEU A 404 -8.80 -6.43 -13.59
CA LEU A 404 -8.62 -5.40 -12.56
C LEU A 404 -7.91 -4.16 -13.12
N THR A 405 -6.86 -4.35 -13.91
CA THR A 405 -6.13 -3.24 -14.56
C THR A 405 -6.98 -2.57 -15.64
N GLY A 406 -7.64 -3.37 -16.47
CA GLY A 406 -8.60 -2.88 -17.44
C GLY A 406 -9.84 -2.26 -16.80
N GLY A 407 -10.17 -2.63 -15.55
CA GLY A 407 -11.31 -2.10 -14.80
C GLY A 407 -11.23 -0.59 -14.59
N SER A 408 -10.05 -0.04 -14.24
CA SER A 408 -9.88 1.42 -14.14
C SER A 408 -9.98 2.10 -15.51
N ALA A 409 -9.51 1.46 -16.58
CA ALA A 409 -9.62 2.01 -17.93
C ALA A 409 -11.07 2.02 -18.42
N ALA A 410 -11.81 0.94 -18.14
CA ALA A 410 -13.23 0.82 -18.43
C ALA A 410 -14.05 1.84 -17.62
N ALA A 411 -13.75 1.99 -16.33
CA ALA A 411 -14.37 2.99 -15.47
C ALA A 411 -14.12 4.43 -15.98
N ARG A 412 -12.87 4.76 -16.33
CA ARG A 412 -12.51 6.05 -16.96
C ARG A 412 -13.32 6.33 -18.23
N GLY A 413 -13.52 5.30 -19.05
CA GLY A 413 -14.27 5.40 -20.30
C GLY A 413 -15.79 5.30 -20.16
N GLY A 414 -16.33 5.09 -18.96
CA GLY A 414 -17.75 4.80 -18.74
C GLY A 414 -18.23 3.53 -19.45
N ALA A 415 -17.34 2.53 -19.59
CA ALA A 415 -17.54 1.32 -20.38
C ALA A 415 -17.75 0.08 -19.49
N PRO A 416 -18.57 -0.90 -19.92
CA PRO A 416 -18.70 -2.16 -19.20
C PRO A 416 -17.49 -3.07 -19.42
N VAL A 417 -17.23 -3.91 -18.41
CA VAL A 417 -16.35 -5.09 -18.53
C VAL A 417 -17.23 -6.33 -18.62
N LEU A 418 -17.10 -7.07 -19.71
CA LEU A 418 -17.68 -8.40 -19.89
C LEU A 418 -16.58 -9.47 -19.75
N LEU A 419 -17.01 -10.70 -19.44
CA LEU A 419 -16.09 -11.84 -19.28
C LEU A 419 -16.24 -12.84 -20.42
N THR A 420 -15.14 -13.51 -20.76
CA THR A 420 -15.09 -14.63 -21.71
C THR A 420 -14.39 -15.86 -21.13
N GLY A 421 -14.54 -17.03 -21.78
CA GLY A 421 -13.62 -18.14 -21.61
C GLY A 421 -12.35 -17.93 -22.45
N SER A 422 -11.29 -18.70 -22.16
CA SER A 422 -10.02 -18.60 -22.91
C SER A 422 -10.13 -19.03 -24.36
N ASP A 423 -10.90 -20.09 -24.62
CA ASP A 423 -10.99 -20.70 -25.96
C ASP A 423 -12.37 -20.55 -26.60
N ALA A 424 -13.36 -20.07 -25.86
CA ALA A 424 -14.73 -19.91 -26.34
C ALA A 424 -15.39 -18.67 -25.74
N LEU A 425 -16.04 -17.89 -26.61
CA LEU A 425 -16.91 -16.79 -26.22
C LEU A 425 -18.26 -17.36 -25.74
N PRO A 426 -18.66 -17.16 -24.47
CA PRO A 426 -19.94 -17.63 -23.99
C PRO A 426 -21.09 -17.00 -24.78
N THR A 427 -22.15 -17.77 -25.03
CA THR A 427 -23.32 -17.30 -25.79
C THR A 427 -23.97 -16.07 -25.14
N ALA A 428 -24.02 -16.03 -23.80
CA ALA A 428 -24.55 -14.87 -23.08
C ALA A 428 -23.71 -13.61 -23.34
N THR A 429 -22.38 -13.72 -23.30
CA THR A 429 -21.45 -12.61 -23.60
C THR A 429 -21.60 -12.15 -25.05
N ALA A 430 -21.68 -13.08 -26.01
CA ALA A 430 -21.88 -12.75 -27.43
C ALA A 430 -23.21 -12.01 -27.66
N ALA A 431 -24.29 -12.45 -27.02
CA ALA A 431 -25.59 -11.79 -27.10
C ALA A 431 -25.54 -10.38 -26.50
N GLN A 432 -24.86 -10.20 -25.36
CA GLN A 432 -24.74 -8.88 -24.73
C GLN A 432 -23.92 -7.92 -25.58
N LEU A 433 -22.87 -8.38 -26.27
CA LEU A 433 -22.13 -7.54 -27.22
C LEU A 433 -23.03 -6.99 -28.33
N VAL A 434 -23.99 -7.79 -28.82
CA VAL A 434 -24.96 -7.34 -29.83
C VAL A 434 -25.93 -6.30 -29.26
N VAL A 435 -26.36 -6.47 -28.00
CA VAL A 435 -27.24 -5.50 -27.32
C VAL A 435 -26.52 -4.18 -27.11
N LEU A 436 -25.27 -4.21 -26.65
CA LEU A 436 -24.48 -3.02 -26.36
C LEU A 436 -24.05 -2.25 -27.62
N ASP A 437 -24.01 -2.92 -28.78
CA ASP A 437 -23.67 -2.38 -30.10
C ASP A 437 -22.42 -1.48 -30.11
N PRO A 438 -21.24 -2.00 -29.72
CA PRO A 438 -20.04 -1.18 -29.57
C PRO A 438 -19.36 -0.82 -30.89
N ASP A 439 -18.74 0.37 -30.91
CA ASP A 439 -17.80 0.78 -31.95
C ASP A 439 -16.42 0.11 -31.75
N ARG A 440 -16.07 -0.23 -30.51
CA ARG A 440 -14.77 -0.79 -30.12
C ARG A 440 -14.93 -1.89 -29.07
N VAL A 441 -14.22 -3.00 -29.24
CA VAL A 441 -14.05 -4.03 -28.20
C VAL A 441 -12.57 -4.16 -27.87
N VAL A 442 -12.24 -3.94 -26.60
CA VAL A 442 -10.88 -4.04 -26.07
C VAL A 442 -10.72 -5.39 -25.38
N VAL A 443 -9.93 -6.27 -25.97
CA VAL A 443 -9.58 -7.58 -25.44
C VAL A 443 -8.35 -7.46 -24.53
N LEU A 444 -8.56 -7.64 -23.23
CA LEU A 444 -7.51 -7.55 -22.21
C LEU A 444 -6.87 -8.92 -22.01
N GLY A 445 -5.57 -9.00 -22.27
CA GLY A 445 -4.78 -10.22 -22.13
C GLY A 445 -4.33 -10.83 -23.46
N GLY A 446 -3.20 -11.53 -23.40
CA GLY A 446 -2.56 -12.15 -24.56
C GLY A 446 -3.36 -13.34 -25.12
N THR A 447 -2.87 -13.92 -26.22
CA THR A 447 -3.53 -15.07 -26.88
C THR A 447 -3.55 -16.34 -26.04
N SER A 448 -2.68 -16.46 -25.03
CA SER A 448 -2.72 -17.53 -24.04
C SER A 448 -3.86 -17.38 -23.03
N ALA A 449 -4.34 -16.16 -22.78
CA ALA A 449 -5.46 -15.88 -21.89
C ALA A 449 -6.79 -15.88 -22.65
N ILE A 450 -6.81 -15.27 -23.84
CA ILE A 450 -7.97 -15.17 -24.74
C ILE A 450 -7.52 -15.47 -26.17
N SER A 451 -7.87 -16.65 -26.69
CA SER A 451 -7.41 -17.13 -27.98
C SER A 451 -7.88 -16.25 -29.15
N ASP A 452 -7.23 -16.39 -30.31
CA ASP A 452 -7.67 -15.73 -31.53
C ASP A 452 -9.03 -16.25 -32.02
N GLY A 453 -9.40 -17.47 -31.63
CA GLY A 453 -10.74 -18.00 -31.89
C GLY A 453 -11.83 -17.21 -31.17
N VAL A 454 -11.58 -16.77 -29.93
CA VAL A 454 -12.48 -15.86 -29.21
C VAL A 454 -12.53 -14.51 -29.90
N ALA A 455 -11.39 -13.94 -30.30
CA ALA A 455 -11.36 -12.67 -31.02
C ALA A 455 -12.17 -12.70 -32.34
N GLN A 456 -12.08 -13.81 -33.08
CA GLN A 456 -12.90 -14.04 -34.28
C GLN A 456 -14.39 -14.18 -33.96
N ALA A 457 -14.74 -14.84 -32.85
CA ALA A 457 -16.13 -14.95 -32.41
C ALA A 457 -16.72 -13.59 -32.01
N ILE A 458 -15.94 -12.71 -31.38
CA ILE A 458 -16.34 -11.33 -31.09
C ILE A 458 -16.58 -10.58 -32.39
N ALA A 459 -15.63 -10.62 -33.33
CA ALA A 459 -15.77 -9.93 -34.63
C ALA A 459 -16.99 -10.44 -35.43
N ALA A 460 -17.34 -11.72 -35.29
CA ALA A 460 -18.55 -12.26 -35.91
C ALA A 460 -19.84 -11.78 -35.23
N ALA A 461 -19.83 -11.57 -33.91
CA ALA A 461 -20.97 -11.06 -33.15
C ALA A 461 -21.23 -9.58 -33.43
N VAL A 462 -20.16 -8.78 -33.55
CA VAL A 462 -20.22 -7.32 -33.76
C VAL A 462 -19.32 -6.89 -34.93
N PRO A 463 -19.72 -7.17 -36.20
CA PRO A 463 -18.86 -6.99 -37.37
C PRO A 463 -18.51 -5.53 -37.71
N GLY A 464 -19.18 -4.56 -37.09
CA GLY A 464 -18.87 -3.13 -37.21
C GLY A 464 -17.84 -2.62 -36.20
N ALA A 465 -17.52 -3.41 -35.16
CA ALA A 465 -16.66 -2.98 -34.07
C ALA A 465 -15.17 -3.16 -34.41
N ALA A 466 -14.33 -2.20 -33.99
CA ALA A 466 -12.88 -2.37 -33.96
C ALA A 466 -12.49 -3.31 -32.80
N ILE A 467 -11.87 -4.44 -33.12
CA ILE A 467 -11.41 -5.41 -32.11
C ILE A 467 -9.92 -5.20 -31.86
N GLU A 468 -9.57 -4.75 -30.67
CA GLU A 468 -8.20 -4.38 -30.30
C GLU A 468 -7.75 -5.17 -29.07
N ARG A 469 -6.51 -5.68 -29.11
CA ARG A 469 -5.94 -6.44 -27.99
C ARG A 469 -4.93 -5.58 -27.25
N VAL A 470 -5.09 -5.48 -25.94
CA VAL A 470 -4.14 -4.83 -25.03
C VAL A 470 -3.59 -5.91 -24.09
N SER A 471 -2.29 -6.19 -24.21
CA SER A 471 -1.67 -7.31 -23.50
C SER A 471 -0.17 -7.14 -23.33
N GLY A 472 0.36 -7.61 -22.21
CA GLY A 472 1.80 -7.80 -22.00
C GLY A 472 2.20 -9.26 -21.84
N SER A 473 3.49 -9.50 -21.56
CA SER A 473 4.03 -10.84 -21.32
C SER A 473 3.57 -11.47 -20.00
N ASP A 474 3.14 -10.64 -19.05
CA ASP A 474 2.53 -11.04 -17.78
C ASP A 474 1.53 -9.97 -17.31
N ARG A 475 0.91 -10.18 -16.15
CA ARG A 475 -0.08 -9.26 -15.56
C ARG A 475 0.44 -7.84 -15.30
N TYR A 476 1.74 -7.69 -15.03
CA TYR A 476 2.35 -6.39 -14.76
C TYR A 476 2.64 -5.66 -16.09
N ALA A 477 3.07 -6.40 -17.11
CA ALA A 477 3.22 -5.88 -18.47
C ALA A 477 1.86 -5.52 -19.10
N THR A 478 0.79 -6.30 -18.89
CA THR A 478 -0.56 -5.89 -19.34
C THR A 478 -0.99 -4.59 -18.66
N SER A 479 -0.74 -4.45 -17.35
CA SER A 479 -0.99 -3.20 -16.62
C SER A 479 -0.31 -1.99 -17.28
N LEU A 480 0.95 -2.13 -17.72
CA LEU A 480 1.68 -1.08 -18.43
C LEU A 480 1.02 -0.73 -19.77
N GLU A 481 0.66 -1.72 -20.57
CA GLU A 481 0.06 -1.48 -21.90
C GLU A 481 -1.34 -0.85 -21.78
N VAL A 482 -2.13 -1.24 -20.77
CA VAL A 482 -3.40 -0.57 -20.44
C VAL A 482 -3.16 0.90 -20.15
N VAL A 483 -2.17 1.22 -19.32
CA VAL A 483 -1.89 2.62 -18.98
C VAL A 483 -1.40 3.43 -20.17
N ARG A 484 -0.55 2.87 -21.03
CA ARG A 484 -0.09 3.55 -22.25
C ARG A 484 -1.23 3.91 -23.20
N GLU A 485 -2.17 2.99 -23.34
CA GLU A 485 -3.32 3.17 -24.23
C GLU A 485 -4.34 4.15 -23.65
N PHE A 486 -4.68 3.99 -22.36
CA PHE A 486 -5.80 4.70 -21.76
C PHE A 486 -5.40 5.95 -20.99
N TRP A 487 -4.11 6.17 -20.67
CA TRP A 487 -3.54 7.40 -20.08
C TRP A 487 -2.33 7.92 -20.88
N PRO A 488 -2.47 8.19 -22.20
CA PRO A 488 -1.33 8.58 -23.05
C PRO A 488 -0.69 9.91 -22.65
N ALA A 489 -1.42 10.77 -21.92
CA ALA A 489 -0.96 12.04 -21.39
C ALA A 489 -0.54 11.98 -19.91
N GLY A 490 -0.59 10.81 -19.29
CA GLY A 490 -0.35 10.63 -17.86
C GLY A 490 -1.58 10.87 -16.97
N SER A 491 -1.35 10.88 -15.65
CA SER A 491 -2.30 11.22 -14.59
C SER A 491 -1.53 11.77 -13.39
N ASP A 492 -2.12 12.68 -12.62
CA ASP A 492 -1.50 13.25 -11.41
C ASP A 492 -1.31 12.19 -10.31
N GLN A 493 -2.12 11.13 -10.33
CA GLN A 493 -2.05 10.04 -9.36
C GLN A 493 -1.96 8.67 -10.03
N ALA A 494 -1.40 7.71 -9.30
CA ALA A 494 -1.46 6.29 -9.61
C ALA A 494 -1.81 5.50 -8.36
N PHE A 495 -2.74 4.54 -8.50
CA PHE A 495 -3.09 3.59 -7.45
C PHE A 495 -2.34 2.28 -7.71
N ILE A 496 -1.61 1.77 -6.73
CA ILE A 496 -0.80 0.56 -6.86
C ILE A 496 -1.43 -0.50 -5.98
N ALA A 497 -1.85 -1.61 -6.57
CA ALA A 497 -2.35 -2.77 -5.85
C ALA A 497 -1.47 -3.99 -6.12
N THR A 498 -1.56 -5.00 -5.25
CA THR A 498 -0.84 -6.25 -5.47
C THR A 498 -1.44 -7.02 -6.64
N GLY A 499 -0.59 -7.49 -7.56
CA GLY A 499 -0.99 -8.42 -8.61
C GLY A 499 -1.13 -9.86 -8.12
N ALA A 500 -0.79 -10.16 -6.87
CA ALA A 500 -0.87 -11.51 -6.29
C ALA A 500 -2.27 -11.87 -5.75
N ALA A 501 -3.13 -10.87 -5.54
CA ALA A 501 -4.51 -11.02 -5.09
C ALA A 501 -5.40 -9.97 -5.77
N PHE A 502 -6.71 -10.02 -5.53
CA PHE A 502 -7.71 -9.16 -6.20
C PHE A 502 -8.42 -8.11 -5.32
N PRO A 503 -8.66 -8.29 -4.00
CA PRO A 503 -9.62 -7.46 -3.26
C PRO A 503 -9.30 -5.97 -3.26
N ASP A 504 -8.03 -5.62 -3.01
CA ASP A 504 -7.62 -4.23 -2.86
C ASP A 504 -7.71 -3.47 -4.20
N ALA A 505 -7.26 -4.09 -5.29
CA ALA A 505 -7.37 -3.53 -6.63
C ALA A 505 -8.83 -3.36 -7.06
N LEU A 506 -9.69 -4.32 -6.74
CA LEU A 506 -11.12 -4.24 -7.06
C LEU A 506 -11.78 -3.03 -6.38
N SER A 507 -11.55 -2.87 -5.07
CA SER A 507 -12.08 -1.72 -4.32
C SER A 507 -11.42 -0.39 -4.71
N ALA A 508 -10.24 -0.43 -5.33
CA ALA A 508 -9.55 0.76 -5.82
C ALA A 508 -10.20 1.33 -7.08
N VAL A 509 -10.92 0.53 -7.90
CA VAL A 509 -11.41 0.99 -9.21
C VAL A 509 -12.31 2.24 -9.12
N PRO A 510 -13.34 2.32 -8.26
CA PRO A 510 -14.13 3.54 -8.13
C PRO A 510 -13.32 4.74 -7.64
N LEU A 511 -12.41 4.51 -6.68
CA LEU A 511 -11.50 5.56 -6.18
C LEU A 511 -10.56 6.07 -7.28
N ALA A 512 -10.04 5.18 -8.10
CA ALA A 512 -9.18 5.53 -9.23
C ALA A 512 -9.96 6.29 -10.30
N ALA A 513 -11.21 5.90 -10.56
CA ALA A 513 -12.09 6.55 -11.52
C ALA A 513 -12.43 8.00 -11.14
N VAL A 514 -12.77 8.27 -9.86
CA VAL A 514 -13.07 9.65 -9.41
C VAL A 514 -11.84 10.57 -9.45
N ASN A 515 -10.62 10.00 -9.50
CA ASN A 515 -9.37 10.75 -9.61
C ASN A 515 -8.78 10.74 -11.04
N ASP A 516 -9.48 10.17 -12.03
CA ASP A 516 -8.97 10.01 -13.40
C ASP A 516 -7.58 9.31 -13.47
N SER A 517 -7.39 8.29 -12.64
CA SER A 517 -6.10 7.64 -12.42
C SER A 517 -6.13 6.14 -12.70
N PRO A 518 -4.99 5.55 -13.10
CA PRO A 518 -4.91 4.11 -13.32
C PRO A 518 -4.75 3.33 -12.02
N VAL A 519 -5.23 2.07 -12.03
CA VAL A 519 -4.82 1.04 -11.10
C VAL A 519 -3.69 0.21 -11.72
N LEU A 520 -2.50 0.32 -11.14
CA LEU A 520 -1.30 -0.43 -11.50
C LEU A 520 -1.12 -1.66 -10.61
N LEU A 521 -0.58 -2.74 -11.18
CA LEU A 521 -0.21 -3.92 -10.40
C LEU A 521 1.28 -3.95 -10.09
N SER A 522 1.62 -4.39 -8.88
CA SER A 522 2.99 -4.69 -8.45
C SER A 522 3.08 -6.05 -7.76
N ARG A 523 4.28 -6.59 -7.58
CA ARG A 523 4.48 -7.72 -6.65
C ARG A 523 4.41 -7.21 -5.21
N PRO A 524 4.12 -8.09 -4.23
CA PRO A 524 4.02 -7.66 -2.82
C PRO A 524 5.26 -6.95 -2.29
N THR A 525 6.46 -7.40 -2.64
CA THR A 525 7.71 -6.93 -2.02
C THR A 525 8.65 -6.16 -2.96
N CYS A 526 8.33 -6.09 -4.25
CA CYS A 526 9.16 -5.38 -5.23
C CYS A 526 8.33 -4.87 -6.41
N ALA A 527 8.84 -3.86 -7.13
CA ALA A 527 8.26 -3.34 -8.36
C ALA A 527 8.87 -4.06 -9.58
N PRO A 528 8.04 -4.78 -10.36
CA PRO A 528 8.46 -5.29 -11.67
C PRO A 528 8.91 -4.15 -12.59
N PRO A 529 9.84 -4.39 -13.53
CA PRO A 529 10.27 -3.38 -14.50
C PRO A 529 9.10 -2.74 -15.26
N ALA A 530 8.05 -3.51 -15.58
CA ALA A 530 6.84 -3.01 -16.21
C ALA A 530 6.07 -2.02 -15.31
N THR A 531 6.00 -2.27 -14.00
CA THR A 531 5.35 -1.38 -13.03
C THR A 531 6.13 -0.07 -12.89
N THR A 532 7.47 -0.13 -12.81
CA THR A 532 8.31 1.08 -12.80
C THR A 532 8.15 1.88 -14.08
N ALA A 533 8.14 1.21 -15.24
CA ALA A 533 7.89 1.87 -16.53
C ALA A 533 6.49 2.48 -16.62
N ALA A 534 5.48 1.85 -16.01
CA ALA A 534 4.13 2.37 -15.97
C ALA A 534 4.06 3.64 -15.13
N LEU A 535 4.66 3.63 -13.93
CA LEU A 535 4.74 4.82 -13.08
C LEU A 535 5.46 5.99 -13.77
N LEU A 536 6.56 5.70 -14.47
CA LEU A 536 7.27 6.70 -15.27
C LEU A 536 6.42 7.24 -16.42
N HIS A 537 5.62 6.39 -17.07
CA HIS A 537 4.71 6.83 -18.14
C HIS A 537 3.56 7.67 -17.61
N VAL A 538 2.94 7.27 -16.49
CA VAL A 538 1.87 8.03 -15.85
C VAL A 538 2.38 9.41 -15.44
N GLY A 539 3.64 9.49 -14.96
CA GLY A 539 4.19 10.74 -14.46
C GLY A 539 3.53 11.22 -13.17
N ALA A 540 2.95 10.30 -12.39
CA ALA A 540 2.18 10.65 -11.20
C ALA A 540 3.05 11.30 -10.11
N ASP A 541 2.60 12.47 -9.65
CA ASP A 541 3.11 13.15 -8.47
C ASP A 541 2.75 12.38 -7.19
N LEU A 542 1.57 11.76 -7.17
CA LEU A 542 1.06 11.01 -6.02
C LEU A 542 0.90 9.52 -6.33
N ARG A 543 1.53 8.68 -5.52
CA ARG A 543 1.49 7.22 -5.63
C ARG A 543 0.81 6.66 -4.40
N LEU A 544 -0.35 6.04 -4.58
CA LEU A 544 -1.14 5.48 -3.49
C LEU A 544 -1.06 3.95 -3.48
N LEU A 545 -0.56 3.36 -2.41
CA LEU A 545 -0.60 1.91 -2.23
C LEU A 545 -1.99 1.49 -1.72
N MET A 546 -2.58 0.50 -2.37
CA MET A 546 -3.86 -0.10 -1.99
C MET A 546 -3.62 -1.38 -1.20
N GLY A 547 -4.24 -1.47 -0.03
CA GLY A 547 -4.11 -2.63 0.87
C GLY A 547 -3.00 -2.48 1.90
N GLY A 548 -2.99 -3.38 2.88
CA GLY A 548 -2.01 -3.39 3.96
C GLY A 548 -0.60 -3.79 3.50
N ARG A 549 0.35 -3.80 4.44
CA ARG A 549 1.78 -4.10 4.18
C ARG A 549 2.03 -5.50 3.65
N THR A 550 1.19 -6.46 4.03
CA THR A 550 1.26 -7.85 3.55
C THR A 550 0.81 -7.97 2.09
N ALA A 551 -0.06 -7.06 1.62
CA ALA A 551 -0.43 -6.98 0.21
C ALA A 551 0.66 -6.29 -0.60
N LEU A 552 1.16 -5.16 -0.10
CA LEU A 552 2.25 -4.38 -0.70
C LEU A 552 3.16 -3.80 0.38
N ALA A 553 4.46 -4.10 0.34
CA ALA A 553 5.47 -3.50 1.18
C ALA A 553 5.51 -1.98 1.03
N THR A 554 5.91 -1.26 2.07
CA THR A 554 5.94 0.21 2.08
C THR A 554 6.81 0.80 0.97
N PHE A 555 7.92 0.15 0.63
CA PHE A 555 8.85 0.58 -0.41
C PHE A 555 8.84 -0.34 -1.62
N VAL A 556 7.71 -0.98 -1.88
CA VAL A 556 7.54 -1.83 -3.05
C VAL A 556 7.99 -1.11 -4.32
N LEU A 557 7.79 0.22 -4.41
CA LEU A 557 8.12 1.03 -5.58
C LEU A 557 9.61 1.40 -5.70
N ASP A 558 10.35 1.37 -4.60
CA ASP A 558 11.79 1.66 -4.56
C ASP A 558 12.63 0.37 -4.60
N THR A 559 11.97 -0.78 -4.42
CA THR A 559 12.60 -2.11 -4.43
C THR A 559 12.43 -2.76 -5.81
N PRO A 560 13.43 -2.72 -6.71
CA PRO A 560 13.31 -3.38 -8.00
C PRO A 560 13.23 -4.90 -7.83
N CYS A 561 12.37 -5.56 -8.60
CA CYS A 561 12.33 -7.02 -8.58
C CYS A 561 13.61 -7.64 -9.16
N PRO A 562 14.11 -8.76 -8.59
CA PRO A 562 15.18 -9.52 -9.21
C PRO A 562 14.76 -10.00 -10.60
N GLY A 563 15.69 -9.86 -11.55
CA GLY A 563 15.49 -10.20 -12.97
C GLY A 563 15.49 -11.69 -13.27
#